data_AF-A0A183LTM7-F1
#
_entry.id   AF-A0A183LTM7-F1
#
_cell.length_a   1.000
_cell.length_b   1.000
_cell.length_c   1.000
_cell.angle_alpha   90.00
_cell.angle_beta   90.00
_cell.angle_gamma   90.00
#
_symmetry.space_group_name_H-M   'P 1'
#
loop_
_entity.id
_entity.type
_entity.pdbx_description
1 polymer ?
#
loop_
_entity_poly.entity_id
_entity_poly.type
_entity_poly.pdbx_seq_one_letter_code
_entity_poly.pdbx_strand_id
1 'polypeptide(L)'
;MIANLISDVHQLDSVTIQSNPKNVCDMNNLGETNENVNDTKDSKVLEIESSPNIDLSRDNTLSFLNNTISYKKVWNINLPPSDLLNNFEIPDEIMEFSIFQCQEFLKTKYHDDLDKSNKQSFSSEYPWDKFLSWYYQIIKMPHLLMTAKHLSSHCQYLCKLLKKYCPQFDMDGVRNVWIVKPGAKSRGRGIVCHDRLDDILKIVQGSVFLTEARYIVQKYIERPLLIYRTKFDIRQWFLVTDWAPLTVWWYQDCYLRFCSQEFTLNDFSESIHLCNNCIQHKYKNGLRSLNLPDENMWTWEQFQTWLTPLFIHDYTKYSEQGQPNLWTEKIQPAMKNAVLNVLLSSQESIEPRKVCN
;
A
#
# COMPACT_ATOMS: atom_id res chain seq x y z
N MET A 1 8.98 -6.77 4.63
CA MET A 1 9.24 -6.45 3.20
C MET A 1 9.64 -7.69 2.42
N ILE A 2 10.83 -8.28 2.64
CA ILE A 2 11.24 -9.49 1.90
C ILE A 2 10.31 -10.70 2.18
N ALA A 3 9.91 -10.90 3.45
CA ALA A 3 8.95 -11.95 3.79
C ALA A 3 7.61 -11.83 3.03
N ASN A 4 7.16 -10.60 2.75
CA ASN A 4 5.95 -10.35 1.95
C ASN A 4 6.18 -10.71 0.48
N LEU A 5 7.37 -10.47 -0.07
CA LEU A 5 7.69 -10.85 -1.45
C LEU A 5 7.60 -12.36 -1.64
N ILE A 6 8.12 -13.17 -0.70
CA ILE A 6 8.05 -14.65 -0.81
C ILE A 6 6.60 -15.14 -0.80
N SER A 7 5.76 -14.56 0.06
CA SER A 7 4.33 -14.85 0.05
C SER A 7 3.70 -14.58 -1.33
N ASP A 8 4.14 -13.52 -2.01
CA ASP A 8 3.65 -13.12 -3.33
C ASP A 8 4.29 -13.93 -4.48
N VAL A 9 5.46 -14.57 -4.30
CA VAL A 9 6.09 -15.34 -5.40
C VAL A 9 5.32 -16.59 -5.81
N HIS A 10 4.54 -17.19 -4.90
CA HIS A 10 3.59 -18.24 -5.29
C HIS A 10 2.48 -17.74 -6.25
N GLN A 11 2.25 -16.43 -6.33
CA GLN A 11 1.33 -15.80 -7.29
C GLN A 11 2.04 -15.28 -8.55
N LEU A 12 3.37 -15.18 -8.55
CA LEU A 12 4.13 -14.68 -9.70
C LEU A 12 4.24 -15.70 -10.85
N ASP A 13 4.02 -17.00 -10.58
CA ASP A 13 3.95 -18.05 -11.59
C ASP A 13 2.73 -17.93 -12.55
N SER A 14 1.79 -17.01 -12.28
CA SER A 14 0.65 -16.72 -13.17
C SER A 14 0.72 -15.35 -13.88
N VAL A 15 1.81 -14.59 -13.71
CA VAL A 15 2.00 -13.30 -14.40
C VAL A 15 3.23 -13.35 -15.28
N THR A 16 3.13 -14.06 -16.41
CA THR A 16 4.09 -13.91 -17.52
C THR A 16 3.33 -13.76 -18.84
N ILE A 17 3.41 -12.55 -19.39
CA ILE A 17 3.36 -12.17 -20.81
C ILE A 17 2.18 -12.71 -21.63
N GLN A 18 1.17 -11.87 -21.86
CA GLN A 18 0.45 -11.86 -23.13
C GLN A 18 0.52 -10.48 -23.77
N SER A 19 1.46 -10.34 -24.69
CA SER A 19 1.50 -9.32 -25.72
C SER A 19 0.61 -9.74 -26.91
N ASN A 20 -0.43 -8.95 -27.18
CA ASN A 20 -1.01 -8.64 -28.51
C ASN A 20 -1.72 -9.77 -29.31
N PRO A 21 -2.46 -9.46 -30.41
CA PRO A 21 -3.64 -8.61 -30.52
C PRO A 21 -4.76 -9.29 -31.38
N LYS A 22 -5.98 -8.75 -31.42
CA LYS A 22 -6.80 -8.58 -32.65
C LYS A 22 -8.17 -7.96 -32.37
N ASN A 23 -8.44 -6.90 -33.14
CA ASN A 23 -9.68 -6.18 -33.30
C ASN A 23 -10.76 -7.01 -34.03
N VAL A 24 -11.96 -6.38 -34.10
CA VAL A 24 -13.02 -6.41 -35.12
C VAL A 24 -14.33 -6.93 -34.50
N CYS A 25 -15.24 -6.08 -34.01
CA CYS A 25 -16.15 -5.11 -34.65
C CYS A 25 -17.59 -5.65 -34.71
N ASP A 26 -18.51 -4.74 -34.39
CA ASP A 26 -19.88 -4.59 -34.92
C ASP A 26 -20.92 -5.70 -34.67
N MET A 27 -21.83 -5.41 -33.74
CA MET A 27 -23.17 -5.94 -33.76
C MET A 27 -24.06 -5.08 -34.65
N ASN A 28 -24.59 -5.68 -35.72
CA ASN A 28 -25.90 -5.33 -36.29
C ASN A 28 -26.49 -6.52 -37.07
N ASN A 29 -27.74 -6.83 -36.71
CA ASN A 29 -28.82 -7.48 -37.48
C ASN A 29 -28.87 -9.01 -37.73
N LEU A 30 -29.95 -9.58 -37.14
CA LEU A 30 -31.02 -10.41 -37.73
C LEU A 30 -30.67 -11.72 -38.47
N GLY A 31 -31.32 -12.81 -38.03
CA GLY A 31 -31.67 -13.93 -38.90
C GLY A 31 -31.63 -15.30 -38.21
N GLU A 32 -32.78 -15.96 -38.17
CA GLU A 32 -32.99 -17.34 -37.73
C GLU A 32 -32.07 -18.36 -38.43
N THR A 33 -31.68 -19.43 -37.75
CA THR A 33 -32.05 -20.84 -38.06
C THR A 33 -31.24 -21.83 -37.20
N ASN A 34 -31.92 -22.94 -36.88
CA ASN A 34 -31.45 -24.09 -36.10
C ASN A 34 -30.23 -24.79 -36.71
N GLU A 35 -29.35 -25.36 -35.90
CA GLU A 35 -29.16 -26.83 -35.80
C GLU A 35 -28.13 -27.23 -34.73
N ASN A 36 -28.40 -28.39 -34.15
CA ASN A 36 -27.72 -29.02 -33.01
C ASN A 36 -26.28 -29.45 -33.33
N VAL A 37 -25.34 -29.14 -32.43
CA VAL A 37 -24.20 -30.03 -32.14
C VAL A 37 -23.97 -30.05 -30.63
N ASN A 38 -24.17 -31.22 -30.04
CA ASN A 38 -23.79 -31.56 -28.67
C ASN A 38 -22.27 -31.43 -28.51
N ASP A 39 -21.84 -30.66 -27.51
CA ASP A 39 -20.55 -30.92 -26.86
C ASP A 39 -20.63 -30.54 -25.38
N THR A 40 -20.59 -31.58 -24.56
CA THR A 40 -20.42 -31.56 -23.11
C THR A 40 -19.15 -30.80 -22.74
N LYS A 41 -19.29 -29.66 -22.06
CA LYS A 41 -18.21 -29.00 -21.32
C LYS A 41 -18.53 -28.96 -19.84
N ASP A 42 -17.83 -29.82 -19.11
CA ASP A 42 -17.66 -29.76 -17.67
C ASP A 42 -17.32 -28.34 -17.23
N SER A 43 -18.25 -27.74 -16.50
CA SER A 43 -18.05 -26.47 -15.81
C SER A 43 -17.21 -26.76 -14.57
N LYS A 44 -15.88 -26.75 -14.72
CA LYS A 44 -14.97 -26.71 -13.56
C LYS A 44 -15.13 -25.36 -12.87
N VAL A 45 -15.96 -25.36 -11.83
CA VAL A 45 -15.96 -24.35 -10.78
C VAL A 45 -14.52 -24.24 -10.26
N LEU A 46 -13.91 -23.07 -10.44
CA LEU A 46 -12.65 -22.72 -9.78
C LEU A 46 -12.97 -22.50 -8.29
N GLU A 47 -12.94 -23.58 -7.51
CA GLU A 47 -12.79 -23.49 -6.07
C GLU A 47 -11.41 -22.88 -5.79
N ILE A 48 -11.42 -21.66 -5.26
CA ILE A 48 -10.24 -21.08 -4.61
C ILE A 48 -9.99 -21.99 -3.41
N GLU A 49 -8.96 -22.83 -3.46
CA GLU A 49 -8.51 -23.60 -2.30
C GLU A 49 -8.27 -22.62 -1.15
N SER A 50 -9.16 -22.66 -0.17
CA SER A 50 -9.02 -21.94 1.08
C SER A 50 -7.67 -22.32 1.67
N SER A 51 -6.82 -21.31 1.93
CA SER A 51 -5.58 -21.49 2.66
C SER A 51 -5.83 -22.35 3.91
N PRO A 52 -4.93 -23.27 4.29
CA PRO A 52 -5.14 -24.13 5.45
C PRO A 52 -5.54 -23.28 6.66
N ASN A 53 -6.53 -23.73 7.41
CA ASN A 53 -7.00 -23.08 8.64
C ASN A 53 -5.84 -23.11 9.64
N ILE A 54 -5.04 -22.04 9.65
CA ILE A 54 -3.89 -21.89 10.53
C ILE A 54 -4.43 -21.50 11.91
N ASP A 55 -4.15 -22.31 12.93
CA ASP A 55 -4.46 -21.95 14.31
C ASP A 55 -3.60 -20.75 14.77
N LEU A 56 -4.28 -19.67 15.14
CA LEU A 56 -3.71 -18.39 15.59
C LEU A 56 -3.79 -18.22 17.12
N SER A 57 -3.92 -19.32 17.88
CA SER A 57 -3.88 -19.30 19.34
C SER A 57 -2.57 -18.68 19.87
N ARG A 58 -2.64 -18.05 21.04
CA ARG A 58 -1.51 -17.33 21.66
C ARG A 58 -0.32 -18.28 21.92
N ASP A 59 -0.58 -19.49 22.40
CA ASP A 59 0.45 -20.45 22.78
C ASP A 59 1.19 -21.00 21.54
N ASN A 60 0.45 -21.29 20.46
CA ASN A 60 1.06 -21.68 19.19
C ASN A 60 1.86 -20.53 18.55
N THR A 61 1.38 -19.30 18.69
CA THR A 61 2.11 -18.11 18.24
C THR A 61 3.44 -17.94 18.98
N LEU A 62 3.44 -18.01 20.32
CA LEU A 62 4.65 -17.86 21.11
C LEU A 62 5.65 -19.00 20.87
N SER A 63 5.17 -20.24 20.73
CA SER A 63 6.00 -21.39 20.34
C SER A 63 6.68 -21.16 18.98
N PHE A 64 5.93 -20.69 17.99
CA PHE A 64 6.47 -20.35 16.67
C PHE A 64 7.50 -19.22 16.71
N LEU A 65 7.27 -18.17 17.50
CA LEU A 65 8.20 -17.04 17.65
C LEU A 65 9.51 -17.43 18.36
N ASN A 66 9.48 -18.50 19.16
CA ASN A 66 10.64 -19.02 19.89
C ASN A 66 11.48 -20.01 19.08
N ASN A 67 11.01 -20.49 17.91
CA ASN A 67 11.85 -21.25 16.99
C ASN A 67 12.98 -20.34 16.47
N THR A 68 14.17 -20.57 17.01
CA THR A 68 15.25 -19.59 17.06
C THR A 68 16.10 -19.65 15.80
N ILE A 69 16.00 -18.65 14.96
CA ILE A 69 17.11 -18.29 14.07
C ILE A 69 18.23 -17.76 14.96
N SER A 70 19.38 -18.44 14.94
CA SER A 70 20.50 -18.10 15.81
C SER A 70 21.03 -16.70 15.49
N TYR A 71 21.17 -15.86 16.52
CA TYR A 71 21.76 -14.52 16.44
C TYR A 71 23.15 -14.51 15.76
N LYS A 72 23.91 -15.61 15.80
CA LYS A 72 25.21 -15.72 15.11
C LYS A 72 25.10 -15.69 13.58
N LYS A 73 24.02 -16.24 13.00
CA LYS A 73 23.80 -16.24 11.55
C LYS A 73 23.40 -14.85 11.03
N VAL A 74 22.67 -14.08 11.84
CA VAL A 74 22.22 -12.70 11.54
C VAL A 74 23.39 -11.78 11.18
N TRP A 75 24.56 -11.96 11.81
CA TRP A 75 25.74 -11.12 11.57
C TRP A 75 26.58 -11.51 10.35
N ASN A 76 26.38 -12.70 9.81
CA ASN A 76 27.21 -13.26 8.74
C ASN A 76 26.74 -12.84 7.33
N ILE A 77 25.89 -11.81 7.25
CA ILE A 77 25.46 -11.26 5.96
C ILE A 77 26.67 -10.63 5.26
N ASN A 78 26.94 -11.08 4.04
CA ASN A 78 27.90 -10.46 3.12
C ASN A 78 27.21 -9.40 2.26
N LEU A 79 27.98 -8.51 1.61
CA LEU A 79 27.41 -7.62 0.60
C LEU A 79 27.02 -8.41 -0.65
N PRO A 80 25.98 -8.00 -1.40
CA PRO A 80 25.72 -8.58 -2.70
C PRO A 80 26.90 -8.31 -3.66
N PRO A 81 27.23 -9.26 -4.55
CA PRO A 81 28.21 -9.01 -5.60
C PRO A 81 27.73 -7.88 -6.51
N SER A 82 28.69 -7.18 -7.15
CA SER A 82 28.40 -6.06 -8.07
C SER A 82 27.54 -6.50 -9.27
N ASP A 83 27.79 -7.71 -9.77
CA ASP A 83 27.15 -8.31 -10.93
C ASP A 83 26.38 -9.57 -10.50
N LEU A 84 25.16 -9.37 -10.01
CA LEU A 84 24.25 -10.48 -9.72
C LEU A 84 23.79 -11.12 -11.05
N LEU A 85 24.36 -12.27 -11.36
CA LEU A 85 23.90 -13.11 -12.47
C LEU A 85 22.49 -13.66 -12.19
N ASN A 86 21.71 -13.93 -13.24
CA ASN A 86 20.33 -14.43 -13.12
C ASN A 86 20.19 -15.75 -12.33
N ASN A 87 21.26 -16.52 -12.18
CA ASN A 87 21.25 -17.83 -11.50
C ASN A 87 21.82 -17.74 -10.07
N PHE A 88 21.92 -16.54 -9.50
CA PHE A 88 22.49 -16.36 -8.17
C PHE A 88 21.53 -16.87 -7.08
N GLU A 89 22.07 -17.53 -6.05
CA GLU A 89 21.29 -17.99 -4.89
C GLU A 89 21.34 -16.97 -3.77
N ILE A 90 20.18 -16.54 -3.25
CA ILE A 90 20.15 -15.60 -2.12
C ILE A 90 20.67 -16.35 -0.89
N PRO A 91 21.63 -15.78 -0.13
CA PRO A 91 22.08 -16.38 1.11
C PRO A 91 20.91 -16.52 2.09
N ASP A 92 20.74 -17.69 2.69
CA ASP A 92 19.67 -17.94 3.67
C ASP A 92 19.71 -16.93 4.81
N GLU A 93 20.89 -16.42 5.17
CA GLU A 93 21.09 -15.40 6.20
C GLU A 93 20.25 -14.13 5.96
N ILE A 94 19.98 -13.76 4.69
CA ILE A 94 19.14 -12.59 4.35
C ILE A 94 17.69 -12.83 4.75
N MET A 95 17.20 -14.02 4.44
CA MET A 95 15.84 -14.43 4.73
C MET A 95 15.65 -14.68 6.21
N GLU A 96 16.62 -15.36 6.81
CA GLU A 96 16.68 -15.63 8.22
C GLU A 96 16.68 -14.34 9.04
N PHE A 97 17.46 -13.32 8.63
CA PHE A 97 17.42 -12.00 9.25
C PHE A 97 16.06 -11.32 9.12
N SER A 98 15.42 -11.38 7.94
CA SER A 98 14.08 -10.82 7.75
C SER A 98 13.06 -11.47 8.69
N ILE A 99 13.09 -12.80 8.79
CA ILE A 99 12.24 -13.59 9.67
C ILE A 99 12.48 -13.21 11.13
N PHE A 100 13.74 -13.17 11.55
CA PHE A 100 14.15 -12.81 12.91
C PHE A 100 13.62 -11.42 13.29
N GLN A 101 13.83 -10.40 12.47
CA GLN A 101 13.34 -9.03 12.76
C GLN A 101 11.81 -8.95 12.86
N CYS A 102 11.08 -9.72 12.03
CA CYS A 102 9.63 -9.81 12.13
C CYS A 102 9.18 -10.52 13.41
N GLN A 103 9.88 -11.58 13.83
CA GLN A 103 9.60 -12.29 15.07
C GLN A 103 9.86 -11.40 16.30
N GLU A 104 10.98 -10.68 16.34
CA GLU A 104 11.29 -9.76 17.42
C GLU A 104 10.24 -8.65 17.54
N PHE A 105 9.83 -8.06 16.41
CA PHE A 105 8.72 -7.11 16.41
C PHE A 105 7.45 -7.72 17.02
N LEU A 106 7.05 -8.92 16.60
CA LEU A 106 5.85 -9.57 17.13
C LEU A 106 5.97 -9.90 18.63
N LYS A 107 7.14 -10.35 19.10
CA LYS A 107 7.40 -10.60 20.54
C LYS A 107 7.15 -9.35 21.39
N THR A 108 7.60 -8.17 20.94
CA THR A 108 7.27 -6.90 21.65
C THR A 108 5.77 -6.62 21.70
N LYS A 109 5.01 -7.01 20.67
CA LYS A 109 3.54 -6.88 20.65
C LYS A 109 2.82 -7.87 21.56
N TYR A 110 3.47 -8.98 21.91
CA TYR A 110 2.97 -9.96 22.88
C TYR A 110 3.47 -9.73 24.31
N HIS A 111 4.20 -8.63 24.53
CA HIS A 111 4.79 -8.21 25.82
C HIS A 111 5.88 -9.16 26.35
N ASP A 112 6.56 -9.87 25.45
CA ASP A 112 7.69 -10.77 25.79
C ASP A 112 9.00 -10.01 26.12
N ASP A 113 8.95 -8.67 26.14
CA ASP A 113 10.05 -7.76 26.42
C ASP A 113 10.00 -7.14 27.82
N LEU A 114 8.88 -7.28 28.56
CA LEU A 114 8.68 -6.63 29.86
C LEU A 114 9.73 -7.00 30.93
N ASP A 115 10.19 -8.25 30.94
CA ASP A 115 11.16 -8.75 31.92
C ASP A 115 12.62 -8.60 31.44
N LYS A 116 12.85 -8.11 30.22
CA LYS A 116 14.20 -7.93 29.66
C LYS A 116 14.71 -6.56 30.07
N SER A 117 15.74 -6.51 30.92
CA SER A 117 16.37 -5.25 31.36
C SER A 117 16.67 -4.37 30.13
N ASN A 118 16.18 -3.13 30.16
CA ASN A 118 16.08 -2.12 29.09
C ASN A 118 17.38 -1.78 28.33
N LYS A 119 18.08 -2.76 27.75
CA LYS A 119 19.44 -2.67 27.18
C LYS A 119 19.56 -3.10 25.72
N GLN A 120 18.50 -3.05 24.91
CA GLN A 120 18.67 -3.18 23.46
C GLN A 120 18.48 -1.84 22.79
N SER A 121 19.61 -1.19 22.49
CA SER A 121 19.67 -0.05 21.59
C SER A 121 19.56 -0.60 20.16
N PHE A 122 18.33 -0.63 19.63
CA PHE A 122 17.90 -1.46 18.49
C PHE A 122 18.49 -1.16 17.09
N SER A 123 19.42 -0.21 16.93
CA SER A 123 19.86 0.21 15.57
C SER A 123 21.33 -0.05 15.23
N SER A 124 22.25 0.01 16.20
CA SER A 124 23.70 -0.09 15.91
C SER A 124 24.24 -1.52 15.95
N GLU A 125 23.43 -2.49 16.39
CA GLU A 125 23.81 -3.90 16.59
C GLU A 125 23.31 -4.84 15.48
N TYR A 126 22.94 -4.36 14.29
CA TYR A 126 22.52 -5.25 13.21
C TYR A 126 23.10 -4.80 11.87
N PRO A 127 23.42 -5.72 10.94
CA PRO A 127 24.01 -5.39 9.64
C PRO A 127 22.98 -4.84 8.64
N TRP A 128 22.22 -3.82 9.03
CA TRP A 128 21.14 -3.23 8.24
C TRP A 128 21.60 -2.74 6.86
N ASP A 129 22.79 -2.13 6.77
CA ASP A 129 23.33 -1.63 5.50
C ASP A 129 23.53 -2.76 4.48
N LYS A 130 24.03 -3.91 4.96
CA LYS A 130 24.23 -5.09 4.12
C LYS A 130 22.89 -5.73 3.75
N PHE A 131 21.97 -5.83 4.71
CA PHE A 131 20.63 -6.32 4.46
C PHE A 131 19.87 -5.47 3.44
N LEU A 132 19.91 -4.13 3.59
CA LEU A 132 19.29 -3.20 2.66
C LEU A 132 19.91 -3.31 1.27
N SER A 133 21.24 -3.48 1.17
CA SER A 133 21.92 -3.72 -0.10
C SER A 133 21.35 -4.95 -0.82
N TRP A 134 21.14 -6.06 -0.11
CA TRP A 134 20.47 -7.25 -0.66
C TRP A 134 19.02 -6.99 -1.03
N TYR A 135 18.25 -6.38 -0.14
CA TYR A 135 16.85 -6.04 -0.37
C TYR A 135 16.65 -5.26 -1.69
N TYR A 136 17.49 -4.25 -1.94
CA TYR A 136 17.41 -3.45 -3.17
C TYR A 136 17.68 -4.24 -4.45
N GLN A 137 18.47 -5.31 -4.38
CA GLN A 137 18.70 -6.20 -5.52
C GLN A 137 17.54 -7.17 -5.70
N ILE A 138 17.06 -7.78 -4.60
CA ILE A 138 15.94 -8.72 -4.60
C ILE A 138 14.67 -8.09 -5.17
N ILE A 139 14.39 -6.82 -4.85
CA ILE A 139 13.22 -6.10 -5.38
C ILE A 139 13.27 -5.90 -6.90
N LYS A 140 14.46 -5.85 -7.50
CA LYS A 140 14.65 -5.76 -8.95
C LYS A 140 14.60 -7.13 -9.62
N MET A 141 14.97 -8.18 -8.89
CA MET A 141 15.10 -9.55 -9.37
C MET A 141 14.32 -10.51 -8.46
N PRO A 142 12.97 -10.41 -8.39
CA PRO A 142 12.16 -11.20 -7.46
C PRO A 142 12.25 -12.71 -7.72
N HIS A 143 12.63 -13.14 -8.93
CA HIS A 143 12.87 -14.55 -9.26
C HIS A 143 13.94 -15.20 -8.38
N LEU A 144 14.91 -14.43 -7.87
CA LEU A 144 15.95 -14.95 -6.98
C LEU A 144 15.37 -15.55 -5.68
N LEU A 145 14.17 -15.12 -5.26
CA LEU A 145 13.49 -15.65 -4.08
C LEU A 145 13.05 -17.12 -4.22
N MET A 146 13.07 -17.69 -5.44
CA MET A 146 12.80 -19.11 -5.64
C MET A 146 13.80 -20.03 -4.95
N THR A 147 15.03 -19.53 -4.74
CA THR A 147 16.08 -20.24 -4.00
C THR A 147 15.73 -20.39 -2.51
N ALA A 148 14.92 -19.47 -1.97
CA ALA A 148 14.46 -19.47 -0.58
C ALA A 148 13.02 -20.00 -0.39
N LYS A 149 12.47 -20.74 -1.37
CA LYS A 149 11.07 -21.24 -1.32
C LYS A 149 10.78 -22.09 -0.08
N HIS A 150 11.78 -22.77 0.47
CA HIS A 150 11.65 -23.58 1.67
C HIS A 150 11.23 -22.77 2.92
N LEU A 151 11.42 -21.43 2.91
CA LEU A 151 11.00 -20.52 3.99
C LEU A 151 9.61 -19.91 3.78
N SER A 152 8.93 -20.23 2.68
CA SER A 152 7.67 -19.58 2.29
C SER A 152 6.56 -19.74 3.32
N SER A 153 6.30 -20.96 3.80
CA SER A 153 5.26 -21.22 4.80
C SER A 153 5.48 -20.42 6.08
N HIS A 154 6.74 -20.29 6.51
CA HIS A 154 7.13 -19.51 7.68
C HIS A 154 6.89 -18.00 7.45
N CYS A 155 7.27 -17.49 6.29
CA CYS A 155 7.04 -16.10 5.90
C CYS A 155 5.54 -15.78 5.80
N GLN A 156 4.73 -16.67 5.22
CA GLN A 156 3.29 -16.52 5.10
C GLN A 156 2.61 -16.44 6.47
N TYR A 157 2.99 -17.32 7.40
CA TYR A 157 2.48 -17.29 8.78
C TYR A 157 2.84 -15.96 9.48
N LEU A 158 4.09 -15.53 9.37
CA LEU A 158 4.54 -14.24 9.90
C LEU A 158 3.77 -13.07 9.31
N CYS A 159 3.54 -13.04 8.00
CA CYS A 159 2.77 -11.99 7.34
C CYS A 159 1.34 -11.91 7.90
N LYS A 160 0.68 -13.06 8.13
CA LYS A 160 -0.65 -13.10 8.76
C LYS A 160 -0.64 -12.51 10.17
N LEU A 161 0.38 -12.81 10.97
CA LEU A 161 0.53 -12.24 12.31
C LEU A 161 0.82 -10.73 12.27
N LEU A 162 1.70 -10.28 11.38
CA LEU A 162 2.05 -8.87 11.22
C LEU A 162 0.83 -8.02 10.83
N LYS A 163 -0.05 -8.52 9.95
CA LYS A 163 -1.30 -7.84 9.57
C LYS A 163 -2.17 -7.45 10.77
N LYS A 164 -2.17 -8.25 11.83
CA LYS A 164 -2.93 -7.96 13.06
C LYS A 164 -2.44 -6.71 13.80
N TYR A 165 -1.14 -6.41 13.72
CA TYR A 165 -0.49 -5.34 14.47
C TYR A 165 -0.01 -4.17 13.60
N CYS A 166 -0.08 -4.30 12.28
CA CYS A 166 0.32 -3.29 11.31
C CYS A 166 -0.90 -2.85 10.47
N PRO A 167 -1.65 -1.82 10.87
CA PRO A 167 -2.85 -1.38 10.15
C PRO A 167 -2.60 -0.94 8.71
N GLN A 168 -1.36 -0.59 8.36
CA GLN A 168 -0.94 -0.15 7.02
C GLN A 168 -0.40 -1.30 6.15
N PHE A 169 -0.37 -2.54 6.66
CA PHE A 169 0.31 -3.67 6.03
C PHE A 169 -0.06 -3.87 4.55
N ASP A 170 -1.36 -3.82 4.23
CA ASP A 170 -1.83 -4.06 2.86
C ASP A 170 -1.58 -2.86 1.93
N MET A 171 -1.41 -1.66 2.48
CA MET A 171 -1.16 -0.41 1.73
C MET A 171 0.32 -0.17 1.45
N ASP A 172 1.19 -0.67 2.33
CA ASP A 172 2.62 -0.38 2.33
C ASP A 172 3.36 -1.00 1.14
N GLY A 173 2.82 -2.07 0.54
CA GLY A 173 3.47 -2.77 -0.56
C GLY A 173 4.79 -3.43 -0.16
N VAL A 174 5.74 -3.45 -1.08
CA VAL A 174 7.02 -4.17 -0.92
C VAL A 174 8.21 -3.37 -1.39
N ARG A 175 8.02 -2.25 -2.10
CA ARG A 175 9.07 -1.44 -2.72
C ARG A 175 9.72 -0.48 -1.73
N ASN A 176 9.17 -0.33 -0.53
CA ASN A 176 9.64 0.56 0.52
C ASN A 176 9.70 2.02 0.07
N VAL A 177 8.67 2.46 -0.63
CA VAL A 177 8.58 3.85 -1.11
C VAL A 177 8.20 4.76 0.04
N TRP A 178 8.89 5.89 0.13
CA TRP A 178 8.65 6.99 1.05
C TRP A 178 8.44 8.28 0.27
N ILE A 179 7.54 9.12 0.76
CA ILE A 179 7.30 10.46 0.22
C ILE A 179 7.94 11.50 1.14
N VAL A 180 8.82 12.32 0.56
CA VAL A 180 9.57 13.37 1.25
C VAL A 180 8.90 14.70 0.94
N LYS A 181 8.45 15.40 1.98
CA LYS A 181 7.66 16.63 1.89
C LYS A 181 8.37 17.79 2.60
N PRO A 182 8.70 18.90 1.93
CA PRO A 182 9.24 20.08 2.59
C PRO A 182 8.17 20.78 3.43
N GLY A 183 8.50 21.13 4.68
CA GLY A 183 7.55 21.63 5.69
C GLY A 183 6.97 23.02 5.42
N ALA A 184 7.65 23.87 4.64
CA ALA A 184 7.24 25.26 4.37
C ALA A 184 6.78 25.50 2.92
N LYS A 185 6.45 24.45 2.16
CA LYS A 185 5.93 24.58 0.78
C LYS A 185 4.50 24.06 0.66
N SER A 186 3.80 24.56 -0.35
CA SER A 186 2.43 24.18 -0.70
C SER A 186 2.34 23.84 -2.19
N ARG A 187 1.16 23.36 -2.63
CA ARG A 187 0.85 23.09 -4.05
C ARG A 187 1.69 21.96 -4.67
N GLY A 188 2.09 20.98 -3.86
CA GLY A 188 2.90 19.83 -4.31
C GLY A 188 4.36 20.14 -4.61
N ARG A 189 4.82 21.39 -4.44
CA ARG A 189 6.17 21.81 -4.83
C ARG A 189 7.26 21.14 -3.99
N GLY A 190 8.19 20.47 -4.65
CA GLY A 190 9.34 19.83 -4.02
C GLY A 190 9.01 18.55 -3.27
N ILE A 191 7.82 17.98 -3.48
CA ILE A 191 7.47 16.66 -2.99
C ILE A 191 8.08 15.63 -3.94
N VAL A 192 8.79 14.66 -3.38
CA VAL A 192 9.44 13.58 -4.14
C VAL A 192 9.19 12.23 -3.48
N CYS A 193 9.14 11.17 -4.26
CA CYS A 193 9.10 9.79 -3.78
C CYS A 193 10.46 9.13 -4.01
N HIS A 194 10.93 8.39 -3.01
CA HIS A 194 12.16 7.61 -3.07
C HIS A 194 11.95 6.25 -2.41
N ASP A 195 12.59 5.22 -2.96
CA ASP A 195 12.56 3.84 -2.47
C ASP A 195 13.90 3.39 -1.85
N ARG A 196 14.89 4.28 -1.81
CA ARG A 196 16.22 4.06 -1.20
C ARG A 196 16.45 4.99 -0.02
N LEU A 197 16.86 4.40 1.11
CA LEU A 197 17.22 5.13 2.33
C LEU A 197 18.33 6.15 2.08
N ASP A 198 19.39 5.79 1.35
CA ASP A 198 20.52 6.68 1.08
C ASP A 198 20.10 7.96 0.36
N ASP A 199 19.16 7.86 -0.59
CA ASP A 199 18.69 9.01 -1.36
C ASP A 199 17.80 9.93 -0.52
N ILE A 200 16.98 9.34 0.37
CA ILE A 200 16.21 10.10 1.36
C ILE A 200 17.15 10.83 2.33
N LEU A 201 18.17 10.14 2.85
CA LEU A 201 19.14 10.73 3.77
C LEU A 201 19.95 11.84 3.10
N LYS A 202 20.36 11.68 1.84
CA LYS A 202 21.02 12.76 1.07
C LYS A 202 20.15 14.01 0.96
N ILE A 203 18.83 13.87 0.78
CA ILE A 203 17.91 15.02 0.71
C ILE A 203 17.80 15.71 2.07
N VAL A 204 17.56 14.92 3.12
CA VAL A 204 17.31 15.46 4.47
C VAL A 204 18.60 16.02 5.09
N GLN A 205 19.74 15.36 4.91
CA GLN A 205 21.04 15.76 5.46
C GLN A 205 21.84 16.69 4.54
N GLY A 206 21.70 16.59 3.22
CA GLY A 206 22.35 17.50 2.28
C GLY A 206 21.84 18.94 2.38
N SER A 207 20.70 19.14 3.06
CA SER A 207 20.16 20.46 3.40
C SER A 207 20.94 21.21 4.48
N VAL A 208 22.02 20.64 5.05
CA VAL A 208 22.87 21.28 6.08
C VAL A 208 23.46 22.63 5.61
N PHE A 209 23.61 22.88 4.30
CA PHE A 209 24.01 24.18 3.75
C PHE A 209 22.85 25.17 3.51
N LEU A 210 21.59 24.74 3.65
CA LEU A 210 20.38 25.55 3.56
C LEU A 210 19.65 25.45 4.90
N THR A 211 20.09 26.26 5.85
CA THR A 211 19.85 26.24 7.31
C THR A 211 18.39 26.17 7.83
N GLU A 212 17.36 25.97 7.00
CA GLU A 212 15.96 26.10 7.42
C GLU A 212 14.96 25.08 6.82
N ALA A 213 15.37 24.19 5.93
CA ALA A 213 14.42 23.27 5.28
C ALA A 213 14.08 22.05 6.17
N ARG A 214 13.02 22.14 6.97
CA ARG A 214 12.43 20.97 7.66
C ARG A 214 11.70 20.07 6.66
N TYR A 215 11.88 18.76 6.79
CA TYR A 215 11.20 17.76 5.96
C TYR A 215 10.37 16.81 6.81
N ILE A 216 9.25 16.34 6.24
CA ILE A 216 8.50 15.19 6.73
C ILE A 216 8.76 14.04 5.76
N VAL A 217 9.21 12.91 6.30
CA VAL A 217 9.33 11.64 5.57
C VAL A 217 8.16 10.77 6.01
N GLN A 218 7.30 10.40 5.08
CA GLN A 218 6.08 9.64 5.35
C GLN A 218 6.07 8.38 4.47
N LYS A 219 5.64 7.24 5.03
CA LYS A 219 5.49 6.02 4.23
C LYS A 219 4.52 6.29 3.09
N TYR A 220 4.93 5.98 1.87
CA TYR A 220 4.09 6.16 0.70
C TYR A 220 3.12 4.98 0.58
N ILE A 221 1.85 5.26 0.26
CA ILE A 221 0.82 4.26 -0.03
C ILE A 221 1.13 3.67 -1.40
N GLU A 222 1.71 2.48 -1.43
CA GLU A 222 2.15 1.77 -2.65
C GLU A 222 1.00 1.06 -3.35
N ARG A 223 -0.01 0.61 -2.61
CA ARG A 223 -1.21 -0.06 -3.13
C ARG A 223 -2.46 0.80 -2.87
N PRO A 224 -2.56 2.02 -3.46
CA PRO A 224 -3.76 2.83 -3.33
C PRO A 224 -4.92 2.19 -4.09
N LEU A 225 -6.16 2.55 -3.74
CA LEU A 225 -7.29 2.30 -4.62
C LEU A 225 -7.07 3.07 -5.93
N LEU A 226 -7.18 2.36 -7.06
CA LEU A 226 -7.04 2.94 -8.39
C LEU A 226 -8.39 2.88 -9.12
N ILE A 227 -8.72 3.96 -9.82
CA ILE A 227 -9.86 4.00 -10.73
C ILE A 227 -9.27 4.00 -12.13
N TYR A 228 -9.58 2.96 -12.91
CA TYR A 228 -8.99 2.75 -14.24
C TYR A 228 -7.47 2.91 -14.24
N ARG A 229 -6.79 2.22 -13.31
CA ARG A 229 -5.33 2.26 -13.10
C ARG A 229 -4.75 3.64 -12.75
N THR A 230 -5.58 4.64 -12.50
CA THR A 230 -5.13 6.02 -12.26
C THR A 230 -5.31 6.38 -10.78
N LYS A 231 -4.27 6.97 -10.20
CA LYS A 231 -4.28 7.42 -8.81
C LYS A 231 -5.16 8.66 -8.66
N PHE A 232 -5.88 8.74 -7.54
CA PHE A 232 -6.67 9.90 -7.18
C PHE A 232 -6.55 10.24 -5.69
N ASP A 233 -7.02 11.43 -5.31
CA ASP A 233 -7.35 11.77 -3.93
C ASP A 233 -8.76 12.36 -3.83
N ILE A 234 -9.32 12.43 -2.62
CA ILE A 234 -10.61 13.06 -2.35
C ILE A 234 -10.35 14.40 -1.66
N ARG A 235 -10.92 15.49 -2.19
CA ARG A 235 -10.99 16.78 -1.52
C ARG A 235 -12.32 16.91 -0.79
N GLN A 236 -12.26 16.78 0.52
CA GLN A 236 -13.38 17.01 1.42
C GLN A 236 -13.29 18.39 2.08
N TRP A 237 -14.42 19.05 2.26
CA TRP A 237 -14.53 20.28 3.05
C TRP A 237 -15.25 20.06 4.37
N PHE A 238 -14.77 20.75 5.40
CA PHE A 238 -15.45 20.88 6.68
C PHE A 238 -15.18 22.28 7.22
N LEU A 239 -16.05 22.76 8.12
CA LEU A 239 -15.94 24.07 8.75
C LEU A 239 -15.97 23.88 10.27
N VAL A 240 -15.01 24.47 10.97
CA VAL A 240 -15.03 24.54 12.44
C VAL A 240 -15.55 25.92 12.83
N THR A 241 -16.65 25.98 13.57
CA THR A 241 -17.24 27.27 14.01
C THR A 241 -17.00 27.55 15.49
N ASP A 242 -16.70 26.52 16.28
CA ASP A 242 -16.41 26.65 17.70
C ASP A 242 -15.45 25.53 18.13
N TRP A 243 -14.63 25.80 19.14
CA TRP A 243 -13.68 24.87 19.75
C TRP A 243 -14.06 24.52 21.19
N ALA A 244 -15.04 25.23 21.78
CA ALA A 244 -15.51 25.03 23.14
C ALA A 244 -17.02 25.38 23.26
N PRO A 245 -17.93 24.49 22.82
CA PRO A 245 -17.69 23.10 22.40
C PRO A 245 -17.16 22.99 20.96
N LEU A 246 -16.35 21.96 20.68
CA LEU A 246 -15.89 21.67 19.31
C LEU A 246 -17.10 21.43 18.39
N THR A 247 -17.33 22.36 17.46
CA THR A 247 -18.45 22.32 16.51
C THR A 247 -17.90 22.26 15.09
N VAL A 248 -18.14 21.12 14.43
CA VAL A 248 -17.60 20.81 13.10
C VAL A 248 -18.74 20.54 12.13
N TRP A 249 -18.80 21.31 11.06
CA TRP A 249 -19.77 21.16 9.98
C TRP A 249 -19.13 20.39 8.84
N TRP A 250 -19.79 19.32 8.41
CA TRP A 250 -19.36 18.52 7.26
C TRP A 250 -20.04 19.04 5.99
N TYR A 251 -19.27 19.45 4.99
CA TYR A 251 -19.86 19.78 3.69
C TYR A 251 -20.24 18.50 2.97
N GLN A 252 -21.48 18.39 2.49
CA GLN A 252 -22.02 17.13 1.98
C GLN A 252 -21.30 16.67 0.71
N ASP A 253 -20.94 17.62 -0.16
CA ASP A 253 -20.24 17.32 -1.40
C ASP A 253 -18.73 17.28 -1.22
N CYS A 254 -18.09 16.43 -2.02
CA CYS A 254 -16.66 16.43 -2.23
C CYS A 254 -16.36 16.11 -3.69
N TYR A 255 -15.10 16.21 -4.09
CA TYR A 255 -14.68 15.81 -5.43
C TYR A 255 -13.36 15.03 -5.37
N LEU A 256 -13.18 14.17 -6.36
CA LEU A 256 -11.94 13.43 -6.58
C LEU A 256 -11.05 14.21 -7.53
N ARG A 257 -9.74 14.08 -7.35
CA ARG A 257 -8.73 14.64 -8.25
C ARG A 257 -7.83 13.53 -8.76
N PHE A 258 -7.76 13.38 -10.07
CA PHE A 258 -6.97 12.35 -10.73
C PHE A 258 -5.57 12.83 -11.09
N CYS A 259 -4.63 11.90 -11.12
CA CYS A 259 -3.36 12.07 -11.83
C CYS A 259 -3.58 11.98 -13.36
N SER A 260 -2.73 12.64 -14.13
CA SER A 260 -2.81 12.69 -15.60
C SER A 260 -2.27 11.42 -16.26
N GLN A 261 -1.60 10.53 -15.51
CA GLN A 261 -0.95 9.31 -16.00
C GLN A 261 -1.37 8.08 -15.19
N GLU A 262 -1.30 6.89 -15.79
CA GLU A 262 -1.54 5.62 -15.08
C GLU A 262 -0.50 5.41 -13.97
N PHE A 263 -0.95 4.81 -12.87
CA PHE A 263 -0.14 4.55 -11.70
C PHE A 263 0.89 3.45 -11.95
N THR A 264 2.14 3.71 -11.58
CA THR A 264 3.23 2.72 -11.57
C THR A 264 4.22 3.06 -10.47
N LEU A 265 4.94 2.07 -9.93
CA LEU A 265 6.05 2.27 -8.99
C LEU A 265 7.42 2.12 -9.68
N ASN A 266 7.45 2.21 -11.01
CA ASN A 266 8.68 2.22 -11.81
C ASN A 266 9.12 3.64 -12.20
N ASP A 267 8.23 4.63 -12.08
CA ASP A 267 8.50 6.03 -12.40
C ASP A 267 7.84 6.90 -11.33
N PHE A 268 8.65 7.66 -10.59
CA PHE A 268 8.19 8.52 -9.50
C PHE A 268 7.81 9.95 -9.93
N SER A 269 7.52 10.17 -11.21
CA SER A 269 7.10 11.46 -11.76
C SER A 269 5.86 12.05 -11.07
N GLU A 270 5.84 13.37 -10.89
CA GLU A 270 4.74 14.06 -10.19
C GLU A 270 3.38 13.93 -10.90
N SER A 271 3.39 13.69 -12.22
CA SER A 271 2.21 13.42 -13.06
C SER A 271 1.53 12.08 -12.76
N ILE A 272 2.24 11.12 -12.12
CA ILE A 272 1.74 9.79 -11.75
C ILE A 272 1.30 9.75 -10.28
N HIS A 273 1.98 10.52 -9.42
CA HIS A 273 1.87 10.35 -7.97
C HIS A 273 1.27 11.52 -7.19
N LEU A 274 1.16 12.73 -7.75
CA LEU A 274 0.67 13.90 -7.02
C LEU A 274 -0.63 14.44 -7.62
N CYS A 275 -1.79 14.10 -7.04
CA CYS A 275 -3.13 14.50 -7.51
C CYS A 275 -3.44 16.02 -7.42
N ASN A 276 -2.47 16.86 -7.07
CA ASN A 276 -2.69 18.30 -6.94
C ASN A 276 -2.96 18.94 -8.30
N ASN A 277 -4.09 19.64 -8.46
CA ASN A 277 -4.42 20.35 -9.73
C ASN A 277 -3.29 21.26 -10.22
N CYS A 278 -2.65 22.01 -9.32
CA CYS A 278 -1.49 22.87 -9.65
C CYS A 278 -0.27 22.12 -10.21
N ILE A 279 -0.18 20.82 -9.98
CA ILE A 279 0.79 19.91 -10.59
C ILE A 279 0.20 19.37 -11.90
N GLN A 280 -1.00 18.79 -11.85
CA GLN A 280 -1.59 18.08 -12.99
C GLN A 280 -1.91 18.99 -14.19
N HIS A 281 -2.22 20.28 -13.98
CA HIS A 281 -2.40 21.24 -15.07
C HIS A 281 -1.14 21.48 -15.92
N LYS A 282 0.06 21.09 -15.43
CA LYS A 282 1.30 21.16 -16.21
C LYS A 282 1.43 20.00 -17.22
N TYR A 283 0.64 18.94 -17.06
CA TYR A 283 0.77 17.70 -17.80
C TYR A 283 -0.47 17.44 -18.65
N LYS A 284 -0.26 16.93 -19.86
CA LYS A 284 -1.34 16.36 -20.65
C LYS A 284 -1.70 14.98 -20.11
N ASN A 285 -2.96 14.62 -20.28
CA ASN A 285 -3.43 13.27 -19.99
C ASN A 285 -2.71 12.28 -20.91
N GLY A 286 -2.14 11.23 -20.31
CA GLY A 286 -1.44 10.18 -21.04
C GLY A 286 -2.38 9.10 -21.58
N LEU A 287 -1.81 7.92 -21.84
CA LEU A 287 -2.57 6.73 -22.20
C LEU A 287 -3.28 6.16 -20.97
N ARG A 288 -4.38 6.80 -20.58
CA ARG A 288 -5.29 6.37 -19.51
C ARG A 288 -6.68 6.12 -20.08
N SER A 289 -7.55 5.50 -19.29
CA SER A 289 -8.91 5.18 -19.73
C SER A 289 -9.72 6.41 -20.15
N LEU A 290 -10.45 6.28 -21.27
CA LEU A 290 -11.39 7.28 -21.78
C LEU A 290 -12.60 7.51 -20.86
N ASN A 291 -12.82 6.64 -19.88
CA ASN A 291 -13.86 6.83 -18.86
C ASN A 291 -13.45 7.86 -17.79
N LEU A 292 -12.19 8.30 -17.80
CA LEU A 292 -11.74 9.40 -16.95
C LEU A 292 -11.91 10.74 -17.67
N PRO A 293 -12.37 11.77 -16.96
CA PRO A 293 -12.65 13.08 -17.55
C PRO A 293 -11.37 13.88 -17.79
N ASP A 294 -11.37 14.72 -18.82
CA ASP A 294 -10.18 15.49 -19.24
C ASP A 294 -9.73 16.51 -18.20
N GLU A 295 -10.65 17.07 -17.44
CA GLU A 295 -10.42 17.99 -16.34
C GLU A 295 -9.83 17.33 -15.09
N ASN A 296 -9.66 16.00 -15.09
CA ASN A 296 -9.10 15.22 -14.00
C ASN A 296 -9.88 15.33 -12.68
N MET A 297 -11.20 15.47 -12.74
CA MET A 297 -12.05 15.54 -11.55
C MET A 297 -13.32 14.71 -11.68
N TRP A 298 -13.70 14.05 -10.59
CA TRP A 298 -15.04 13.46 -10.45
C TRP A 298 -15.79 14.10 -9.30
N THR A 299 -17.10 14.17 -9.43
CA THR A 299 -17.98 14.39 -8.28
C THR A 299 -18.04 13.14 -7.40
N TRP A 300 -18.50 13.31 -6.16
CA TRP A 300 -18.68 12.17 -5.27
C TRP A 300 -19.78 11.21 -5.75
N GLU A 301 -20.81 11.68 -6.47
CA GLU A 301 -21.85 10.80 -7.03
C GLU A 301 -21.30 9.90 -8.15
N GLN A 302 -20.42 10.43 -9.00
CA GLN A 302 -19.71 9.63 -10.00
C GLN A 302 -18.86 8.55 -9.33
N PHE A 303 -18.16 8.90 -8.26
CA PHE A 303 -17.40 7.93 -7.49
C PHE A 303 -18.29 6.88 -6.82
N GLN A 304 -19.40 7.29 -6.19
CA GLN A 304 -20.35 6.35 -5.59
C GLN A 304 -20.92 5.38 -6.64
N THR A 305 -21.28 5.89 -7.82
CA THR A 305 -21.76 5.06 -8.94
C THR A 305 -20.71 4.04 -9.37
N TRP A 306 -19.44 4.45 -9.43
CA TRP A 306 -18.31 3.56 -9.74
C TRP A 306 -18.08 2.50 -8.65
N LEU A 307 -18.34 2.81 -7.38
CA LEU A 307 -18.20 1.86 -6.26
C LEU A 307 -19.31 0.81 -6.21
N THR A 308 -20.51 1.10 -6.75
CA THR A 308 -21.69 0.23 -6.63
C THR A 308 -21.42 -1.23 -7.04
N PRO A 309 -20.81 -1.53 -8.22
CA PRO A 309 -20.54 -2.91 -8.60
C PRO A 309 -19.56 -3.63 -7.67
N LEU A 310 -18.64 -2.90 -7.02
CA LEU A 310 -17.64 -3.46 -6.11
C LEU A 310 -18.25 -3.94 -4.79
N PHE A 311 -19.45 -3.47 -4.44
CA PHE A 311 -20.15 -3.81 -3.21
C PHE A 311 -21.11 -5.02 -3.38
N ILE A 312 -21.55 -5.31 -4.62
CA ILE A 312 -22.57 -6.33 -4.93
C ILE A 312 -22.06 -7.78 -4.82
N HIS A 313 -20.78 -8.02 -4.51
CA HIS A 313 -20.25 -9.37 -4.31
C HIS A 313 -20.72 -10.08 -3.02
N ASP A 314 -21.54 -9.46 -2.17
CA ASP A 314 -22.13 -10.08 -0.97
C ASP A 314 -23.67 -10.10 -1.04
N TYR A 315 -24.21 -11.13 -1.72
CA TYR A 315 -25.56 -11.18 -2.30
C TYR A 315 -26.75 -11.35 -1.33
N THR A 316 -26.63 -11.06 -0.02
CA THR A 316 -27.66 -11.50 0.95
C THR A 316 -28.38 -10.43 1.78
N LYS A 317 -28.21 -9.13 1.49
CA LYS A 317 -28.97 -8.07 2.21
C LYS A 317 -29.52 -7.00 1.29
N TYR A 318 -30.65 -7.28 0.65
CA TYR A 318 -31.49 -6.26 0.01
C TYR A 318 -32.68 -5.94 0.92
N SER A 319 -32.80 -4.69 1.36
CA SER A 319 -34.01 -4.17 2.02
C SER A 319 -34.38 -2.82 1.43
N GLU A 320 -35.69 -2.59 1.25
CA GLU A 320 -36.35 -1.51 0.52
C GLU A 320 -36.19 -0.08 1.10
N GLN A 321 -35.14 0.19 1.88
CA GLN A 321 -34.86 1.48 2.50
C GLN A 321 -33.43 1.91 2.21
N GLY A 322 -33.20 2.50 1.02
CA GLY A 322 -31.93 3.11 0.62
C GLY A 322 -30.77 2.12 0.48
N GLN A 323 -30.25 1.93 -0.73
CA GLN A 323 -29.20 0.94 -0.96
C GLN A 323 -27.95 1.25 -0.11
N PRO A 324 -27.55 0.35 0.82
CA PRO A 324 -26.26 0.46 1.48
C PRO A 324 -25.17 0.38 0.41
N ASN A 325 -24.22 1.31 0.45
CA ASN A 325 -23.11 1.32 -0.48
C ASN A 325 -21.82 1.68 0.25
N LEU A 326 -20.68 1.28 -0.33
CA LEU A 326 -19.36 1.42 0.28
C LEU A 326 -19.03 2.86 0.72
N TRP A 327 -19.61 3.86 0.04
CA TRP A 327 -19.45 5.27 0.38
C TRP A 327 -20.07 5.61 1.73
N THR A 328 -21.35 5.30 1.92
CA THR A 328 -22.10 5.65 3.14
C THR A 328 -21.72 4.78 4.34
N GLU A 329 -21.34 3.52 4.10
CA GLU A 329 -21.03 2.57 5.19
C GLU A 329 -19.58 2.62 5.69
N LYS A 330 -18.62 2.88 4.79
CA LYS A 330 -17.19 2.82 5.14
C LYS A 330 -16.44 4.11 4.87
N ILE A 331 -16.49 4.63 3.65
CA ILE A 331 -15.59 5.72 3.24
C ILE A 331 -15.93 7.03 3.96
N GLN A 332 -17.18 7.49 3.90
CA GLN A 332 -17.56 8.76 4.52
C GLN A 332 -17.45 8.71 6.06
N PRO A 333 -17.92 7.67 6.77
CA PRO A 333 -17.71 7.56 8.21
C PRO A 333 -16.22 7.56 8.59
N ALA A 334 -15.36 6.85 7.85
CA ALA A 334 -13.92 6.85 8.11
C ALA A 334 -13.29 8.23 7.90
N MET A 335 -13.68 8.97 6.86
CA MET A 335 -13.20 10.35 6.66
C MET A 335 -13.65 11.28 7.78
N LYS A 336 -14.91 11.18 8.23
CA LYS A 336 -15.43 11.96 9.37
C LYS A 336 -14.65 11.67 10.65
N ASN A 337 -14.40 10.40 10.95
CA ASN A 337 -13.59 9.99 12.10
C ASN A 337 -12.15 10.52 12.02
N ALA A 338 -11.53 10.47 10.83
CA ALA A 338 -10.19 11.01 10.63
C ALA A 338 -10.13 12.52 10.89
N VAL A 339 -11.09 13.29 10.35
CA VAL A 339 -11.21 14.73 10.60
C VAL A 339 -11.39 15.01 12.09
N LEU A 340 -12.31 14.30 12.75
CA LEU A 340 -12.58 14.48 14.18
C LEU A 340 -11.33 14.21 15.03
N ASN A 341 -10.61 13.12 14.76
CA ASN A 341 -9.38 12.78 15.49
C ASN A 341 -8.29 13.84 15.32
N VAL A 342 -8.13 14.41 14.12
CA VAL A 342 -7.17 15.50 13.86
C VAL A 342 -7.54 16.77 14.62
N LEU A 343 -8.84 17.10 14.69
CA LEU A 343 -9.31 18.28 15.41
C LEU A 343 -9.16 18.10 16.92
N LEU A 344 -9.54 16.94 17.45
CA LEU A 344 -9.39 16.60 18.87
C LEU A 344 -7.91 16.60 19.31
N SER A 345 -7.01 16.06 18.48
CA SER A 345 -5.56 16.07 18.79
C SER A 345 -4.95 17.48 18.79
N SER A 346 -5.63 18.45 18.19
CA SER A 346 -5.16 19.84 18.07
C SER A 346 -5.88 20.80 19.00
N GLN A 347 -6.95 20.36 19.66
CA GLN A 347 -7.89 21.22 20.38
C GLN A 347 -7.22 22.00 21.52
N GLU A 348 -6.30 21.39 22.26
CA GLU A 348 -5.57 22.04 23.35
C GLU A 348 -4.56 23.09 22.87
N SER A 349 -4.10 22.97 21.63
CA SER A 349 -3.09 23.88 21.05
C SER A 349 -3.70 25.11 20.35
N ILE A 350 -5.03 25.17 20.25
CA ILE A 350 -5.73 26.23 19.53
C ILE A 350 -6.28 27.23 20.53
N GLU A 351 -5.87 28.49 20.39
CA GLU A 351 -6.48 29.60 21.12
C GLU A 351 -7.80 29.98 20.43
N PRO A 352 -8.98 29.69 21.02
CA PRO A 352 -10.25 29.99 20.39
C PRO A 352 -10.48 31.51 20.39
N ARG A 353 -10.66 32.08 19.20
CA ARG A 353 -11.18 33.45 19.05
C ARG A 353 -12.66 33.37 18.72
N LYS A 354 -13.51 33.91 19.60
CA LYS A 354 -14.92 34.14 19.27
C LYS A 354 -14.97 35.29 18.27
N VAL A 355 -15.61 35.07 17.12
CA VAL A 355 -15.68 36.02 15.98
C VAL A 355 -14.33 36.19 15.27
N CYS A 356 -13.91 35.17 14.52
CA CYS A 356 -12.87 35.32 13.51
C CYS A 356 -13.45 36.13 12.33
N ASN A 357 -13.21 37.44 12.34
CA ASN A 357 -13.55 38.35 11.22
C ASN A 357 -12.68 38.10 9.99
#